data_AF-J3P2E0-F1
#
_entry.id   AF-J3P2E0-F1
#
_cell.length_a   1.000
_cell.length_b   1.000
_cell.length_c   1.000
_cell.angle_alpha   90.00
_cell.angle_beta   90.00
_cell.angle_gamma   90.00
#
_symmetry.space_group_name_H-M   'P 1'
#
loop_
_entity.id
_entity.type
_entity.pdbx_description
1 polymer ?
#
loop_
_entity_poly.entity_id
_entity_poly.type
_entity_poly.pdbx_seq_one_letter_code
_entity_poly.pdbx_strand_id
1 'polypeptide(L)'
;MASPFALELVRASPDAKVVPMQHVPDRWWASSDAALLEPTFAEPAATLLHLLAAHVLGRPVMRCLQKLHSGFYAEPSRRPTEARARAVALRYFNDVRRLAPPGRLLEYELGSGREPLCRFLGRDAPDKPFPFANEGVA
;
A
#
# COMPACT_ATOMS: atom_id res chain seq x y z
N MET A 1 2.05 1.74 1.62
CA MET A 1 2.14 0.50 0.82
C MET A 1 1.25 0.63 -0.41
N ALA A 2 1.69 0.16 -1.57
CA ALA A 2 0.83 0.03 -2.76
C ALA A 2 -0.26 -1.03 -2.52
N SER A 3 -1.45 -0.83 -3.08
CA SER A 3 -2.57 -1.77 -2.88
C SER A 3 -2.32 -3.04 -3.71
N PRO A 4 -2.39 -4.25 -3.12
CA PRO A 4 -2.06 -5.50 -3.82
C PRO A 4 -3.01 -5.83 -4.97
N PHE A 5 -4.17 -5.16 -5.06
CA PHE A 5 -5.19 -5.39 -6.07
C PHE A 5 -5.47 -4.16 -6.94
N ALA A 6 -4.60 -3.14 -6.90
CA ALA A 6 -4.89 -1.89 -7.59
C ALA A 6 -5.01 -2.07 -9.10
N LEU A 7 -4.19 -2.92 -9.72
CA LEU A 7 -4.21 -3.12 -11.16
C LEU A 7 -5.51 -3.80 -11.62
N GLU A 8 -6.00 -4.76 -10.84
CA GLU A 8 -7.27 -5.45 -11.05
C GLU A 8 -8.44 -4.46 -10.88
N LEU A 9 -8.42 -3.65 -9.82
CA LEU A 9 -9.45 -2.63 -9.57
C LEU A 9 -9.49 -1.58 -10.68
N VAL A 10 -8.32 -1.14 -11.16
CA VAL A 10 -8.20 -0.16 -12.24
C VAL A 10 -8.70 -0.71 -13.58
N ARG A 11 -8.62 -2.03 -13.80
CA ARG A 11 -9.20 -2.70 -14.98
C ARG A 11 -10.71 -2.92 -14.84
N ALA A 12 -11.17 -3.31 -13.66
CA ALA A 12 -12.57 -3.62 -13.40
C ALA A 12 -13.46 -2.38 -13.36
N SER A 13 -12.90 -1.22 -13.00
CA SER A 13 -13.63 0.05 -12.88
C SER A 13 -13.08 1.08 -13.87
N PRO A 14 -13.46 1.02 -15.16
CA PRO A 14 -12.88 1.86 -16.20
C PRO A 14 -13.13 3.37 -15.99
N ASP A 15 -14.25 3.72 -15.34
CA ASP A 15 -14.66 5.11 -15.08
C ASP A 15 -14.14 5.66 -13.74
N ALA A 16 -13.49 4.82 -12.93
CA ALA A 16 -12.98 5.25 -11.64
C ALA A 16 -11.74 6.15 -11.80
N LYS A 17 -11.76 7.26 -11.06
CA LYS A 17 -10.59 8.13 -10.88
C LYS A 17 -9.55 7.41 -10.01
N VAL A 18 -8.30 7.40 -10.45
CA VAL A 18 -7.18 6.72 -9.81
C VAL A 18 -6.24 7.75 -9.21
N VAL A 19 -5.94 7.63 -7.93
CA VAL A 19 -5.06 8.56 -7.20
C VAL A 19 -3.90 7.77 -6.57
N PRO A 20 -2.84 7.46 -7.32
CA PRO A 20 -1.61 6.97 -6.70
C PRO A 20 -1.02 8.07 -5.80
N MET A 21 -0.89 7.78 -4.50
CA MET A 21 -0.10 8.62 -3.61
C MET A 21 1.39 8.37 -3.89
N GLN A 22 2.09 9.43 -4.27
CA GLN A 22 3.32 9.44 -5.06
C GLN A 22 4.54 8.72 -4.46
N HIS A 23 5.41 8.31 -5.40
CA HIS A 23 6.84 7.98 -5.38
C HIS A 23 7.39 7.14 -4.21
N VAL A 24 8.55 6.54 -4.42
CA VAL A 24 9.25 5.72 -3.41
C VAL A 24 10.28 6.62 -2.74
N PRO A 25 9.93 7.44 -1.73
CA PRO A 25 10.92 8.28 -1.05
C PRO A 25 11.94 7.39 -0.33
N ASP A 26 13.13 7.92 -0.08
CA ASP A 26 14.21 7.14 0.53
C ASP A 26 13.83 6.51 1.87
N ARG A 27 12.96 7.19 2.63
CA ARG A 27 12.47 6.73 3.94
C ARG A 27 11.27 5.78 3.87
N TRP A 28 10.67 5.54 2.71
CA TRP A 28 9.50 4.67 2.55
C TRP A 28 9.79 3.24 3.00
N TRP A 29 10.99 2.74 2.70
CA TRP A 29 11.39 1.40 3.05
C TRP A 29 11.41 1.21 4.57
N ALA A 30 12.12 2.07 5.30
CA ALA A 30 12.24 1.97 6.76
C ALA A 30 10.86 1.95 7.45
N SER A 31 9.96 2.85 7.04
CA SER A 31 8.60 2.89 7.57
C SER A 31 7.78 1.65 7.19
N SER A 32 7.84 1.21 5.93
CA SER A 32 7.08 0.03 5.47
C SER A 32 7.59 -1.26 6.10
N ASP A 33 8.89 -1.35 6.32
CA ASP A 33 9.53 -2.51 6.90
C ASP A 33 9.14 -2.67 8.37
N ALA A 34 9.37 -1.64 9.18
CA ALA A 34 9.06 -1.63 10.61
C ALA A 34 7.56 -1.78 10.90
N ALA A 35 6.70 -1.09 10.14
CA ALA A 35 5.26 -1.06 10.43
C ALA A 35 4.50 -2.29 9.88
N LEU A 36 4.99 -2.95 8.84
CA LEU A 36 4.23 -3.99 8.13
C LEU A 36 5.00 -5.29 7.95
N LEU A 37 6.22 -5.24 7.42
CA LEU A 37 6.93 -6.44 7.00
C LEU A 37 7.56 -7.18 8.18
N GLU A 38 8.26 -6.48 9.06
CA GLU A 38 8.86 -7.08 10.26
C GLU A 38 7.82 -7.81 11.12
N PRO A 39 6.68 -7.21 11.52
CA PRO A 39 5.67 -7.92 12.32
C PRO A 39 5.02 -9.10 11.58
N THR A 40 4.90 -9.02 10.25
CA THR A 40 4.27 -10.07 9.43
C THR A 40 5.17 -11.30 9.25
N PHE A 41 6.48 -11.07 9.13
CA PHE A 41 7.48 -12.10 8.87
C PHE A 41 8.39 -12.38 10.10
N ALA A 42 7.96 -11.94 11.29
CA ALA A 42 8.66 -12.15 12.55
C ALA A 42 8.84 -13.63 12.91
N GLU A 43 9.72 -13.87 13.88
CA GLU A 43 10.23 -15.15 14.37
C GLU A 43 9.21 -16.33 14.41
N PRO A 44 9.66 -17.59 14.29
CA PRO A 44 8.80 -18.78 14.29
C PRO A 44 7.79 -18.86 15.44
N ALA A 45 8.13 -18.33 16.61
CA ALA A 45 7.23 -18.24 17.76
C ALA A 45 6.00 -17.34 17.51
N ALA A 46 6.18 -16.21 16.80
CA ALA A 46 5.08 -15.35 16.40
C ALA A 46 4.17 -16.07 15.38
N THR A 47 4.75 -16.85 14.46
CA THR A 47 3.96 -17.66 13.52
C THR A 47 3.11 -18.71 14.26
N LEU A 48 3.66 -19.40 15.26
CA LEU A 48 2.89 -20.35 16.07
C LEU A 48 1.77 -19.64 16.85
N LEU A 49 2.07 -18.49 17.47
CA LEU A 49 1.07 -17.68 18.17
C LEU A 49 -0.05 -17.24 17.23
N HIS A 50 0.27 -16.82 16.02
CA HIS A 50 -0.71 -16.44 15.00
C HIS A 50 -1.60 -17.62 14.56
N LEU A 51 -1.05 -18.83 14.46
CA LEU A 51 -1.83 -20.03 14.16
C LEU A 51 -2.79 -20.39 15.31
N LEU A 52 -2.32 -20.29 16.55
CA LEU A 52 -3.15 -20.51 17.74
C LEU A 52 -4.25 -19.44 17.84
N ALA A 53 -3.91 -18.17 17.67
CA ALA A 53 -4.88 -17.07 17.64
C ALA A 53 -5.91 -17.26 16.52
N ALA A 54 -5.50 -17.72 15.34
CA ALA A 54 -6.42 -18.02 14.24
C ALA A 54 -7.37 -19.17 14.58
N HIS A 55 -6.88 -20.19 15.29
CA HIS A 55 -7.69 -21.33 15.72
C HIS A 55 -8.69 -20.94 16.82
N VAL A 56 -8.25 -20.17 17.82
CA VAL A 56 -9.06 -19.77 18.97
C VAL A 56 -10.05 -18.65 18.62
N LEU A 57 -9.61 -17.64 17.86
CA LEU A 57 -10.42 -16.47 17.50
C LEU A 57 -11.14 -16.64 16.15
N GLY A 58 -10.89 -17.73 15.42
CA GLY A 58 -11.47 -18.00 14.10
C GLY A 58 -11.01 -17.03 13.00
N ARG A 59 -9.93 -16.27 13.20
CA ARG A 59 -9.50 -15.18 12.31
C ARG A 59 -8.04 -15.32 11.90
N PRO A 60 -7.73 -15.85 10.70
CA PRO A 60 -6.37 -16.07 10.24
C PRO A 60 -5.70 -14.81 9.68
N VAL A 61 -5.87 -13.65 10.33
CA VAL A 61 -5.43 -12.33 9.84
C VAL A 61 -3.97 -12.35 9.41
N MET A 62 -3.09 -12.91 10.25
CA MET A 62 -1.67 -12.90 9.95
C MET A 62 -1.28 -13.84 8.81
N ARG A 63 -1.95 -14.98 8.69
CA ARG A 63 -1.76 -15.88 7.53
C ARG A 63 -2.22 -15.20 6.24
N CYS A 64 -3.30 -14.42 6.28
CA CYS A 64 -3.75 -13.63 5.15
C CYS A 64 -2.73 -12.55 4.78
N LEU A 65 -2.21 -11.80 5.75
CA LEU A 65 -1.18 -10.79 5.51
C LEU A 65 0.09 -11.42 4.92
N GLN A 66 0.60 -12.52 5.51
CA GLN A 66 1.75 -13.25 4.99
C GLN A 66 1.55 -13.66 3.53
N LYS A 67 0.39 -14.21 3.17
CA LYS A 67 0.06 -14.58 1.78
C LYS A 67 -0.01 -13.36 0.86
N LEU A 68 -0.66 -12.28 1.30
CA LEU A 68 -0.80 -11.04 0.53
C LEU A 68 0.57 -10.43 0.24
N HIS A 69 1.43 -10.29 1.25
CA HIS A 69 2.77 -9.74 1.07
C HIS A 69 3.67 -10.67 0.24
N SER A 70 3.62 -11.98 0.48
CA SER A 70 4.38 -12.96 -0.31
C SER A 70 4.03 -12.89 -1.80
N GLY A 71 2.73 -12.80 -2.12
CA GLY A 71 2.24 -12.65 -3.48
C GLY A 71 2.61 -11.29 -4.09
N PHE A 72 2.42 -10.20 -3.33
CA PHE A 72 2.68 -8.84 -3.80
C PHE A 72 4.16 -8.61 -4.15
N TYR A 73 5.07 -9.05 -3.29
CA TYR A 73 6.51 -8.94 -3.54
C TYR A 73 7.07 -10.08 -4.39
N ALA A 74 6.26 -11.10 -4.68
CA ALA A 74 6.68 -12.36 -5.31
C ALA A 74 7.94 -12.92 -4.64
N GLU A 75 7.88 -13.02 -3.32
CA GLU A 75 8.90 -13.58 -2.43
C GLU A 75 8.18 -14.53 -1.45
N PRO A 76 8.15 -15.85 -1.74
CA PRO A 76 7.45 -16.80 -0.92
C PRO A 76 8.21 -17.05 0.39
N SER A 77 7.50 -16.95 1.51
CA SER A 77 7.97 -17.40 2.84
C SER A 77 9.11 -16.58 3.46
N ARG A 78 9.52 -15.47 2.86
CA ARG A 78 10.56 -14.59 3.42
C ARG A 78 10.13 -13.13 3.36
N ARG A 79 10.64 -12.36 4.31
CA ARG A 79 10.56 -10.90 4.25
C ARG A 79 11.30 -10.43 2.98
N PRO A 80 10.68 -9.57 2.14
CA PRO A 80 11.37 -9.07 0.94
C PRO A 80 12.56 -8.19 1.34
N THR A 81 13.56 -8.10 0.47
CA THR A 81 14.64 -7.13 0.63
C THR A 81 14.20 -5.74 0.17
N GLU A 82 14.91 -4.70 0.62
CA GLU A 82 14.67 -3.32 0.16
C GLU A 82 14.71 -3.21 -1.37
N ALA A 83 15.74 -3.79 -1.99
CA ALA A 83 15.91 -3.77 -3.44
C ALA A 83 14.70 -4.39 -4.16
N ARG A 84 14.19 -5.51 -3.64
CA ARG A 84 13.00 -6.17 -4.20
C ARG A 84 11.75 -5.29 -4.02
N ALA A 85 11.55 -4.73 -2.83
CA ALA A 85 10.41 -3.88 -2.54
C ALA A 85 10.39 -2.62 -3.41
N ARG A 86 11.55 -1.95 -3.60
CA ARG A 86 11.71 -0.81 -4.50
C ARG A 86 11.39 -1.18 -5.95
N ALA A 87 11.93 -2.30 -6.45
CA ALA A 87 11.67 -2.76 -7.81
C ALA A 87 10.18 -3.06 -8.06
N VAL A 88 9.51 -3.69 -7.08
CA VAL A 88 8.06 -3.96 -7.13
C VAL A 88 7.26 -2.66 -7.12
N ALA A 89 7.61 -1.69 -6.26
CA ALA A 89 6.93 -0.40 -6.19
C ALA A 89 7.06 0.40 -7.49
N LEU A 90 8.26 0.47 -8.07
CA LEU A 90 8.49 1.14 -9.37
C LEU A 90 7.66 0.50 -10.48
N ARG A 91 7.66 -0.84 -10.57
CA ARG A 91 6.83 -1.57 -11.54
C ARG A 91 5.35 -1.27 -11.33
N TYR A 92 4.88 -1.31 -10.09
CA TYR A 92 3.49 -1.03 -9.73
C TYR A 92 3.04 0.36 -10.23
N PHE A 93 3.80 1.42 -9.95
CA PHE A 93 3.43 2.77 -10.39
C PHE A 93 3.43 2.91 -11.92
N ASN A 94 4.40 2.27 -12.60
CA ASN A 94 4.42 2.26 -14.06
C ASN A 94 3.21 1.53 -14.65
N ASP A 95 2.81 0.39 -14.07
CA ASP A 95 1.64 -0.35 -14.51
C ASP A 95 0.33 0.41 -14.22
N VAL A 96 0.23 1.13 -13.10
CA VAL A 96 -0.91 2.02 -12.83
C VAL A 96 -1.00 3.14 -13.87
N ARG A 97 0.11 3.79 -14.23
CA ARG A 97 0.15 4.84 -15.25
C ARG A 97 -0.26 4.33 -16.63
N ARG A 98 0.20 3.13 -16.99
CA ARG A 98 -0.26 2.44 -18.22
C ARG A 98 -1.75 2.09 -18.16
N LEU A 99 -2.18 1.68 -16.97
CA LEU A 99 -3.56 1.45 -16.53
C LEU A 99 -4.49 2.62 -16.83
N ALA A 100 -4.00 3.82 -16.54
CA ALA A 100 -4.79 5.01 -16.31
C ALA A 100 -4.41 6.16 -17.24
N PRO A 101 -5.11 6.33 -18.38
CA PRO A 101 -4.92 7.46 -19.26
C PRO A 101 -5.01 8.83 -18.55
N PRO A 102 -4.35 9.86 -19.13
CA PRO A 102 -4.49 11.24 -18.70
C PRO A 102 -5.97 11.64 -18.59
N GLY A 103 -6.34 12.22 -17.45
CA GLY A 103 -7.73 12.59 -17.13
C GLY A 103 -8.40 11.71 -16.08
N ARG A 104 -7.98 10.44 -15.95
CA ARG A 104 -8.41 9.56 -14.83
C ARG A 104 -7.32 9.25 -13.82
N LEU A 105 -6.16 9.87 -13.96
CA LEU A 105 -5.02 9.69 -13.07
C LEU A 105 -4.63 11.02 -12.44
N LEU A 106 -4.48 11.02 -11.11
CA LEU A 106 -3.84 12.11 -10.36
C LEU A 106 -2.65 11.56 -9.60
N GLU A 107 -1.44 11.93 -10.02
CA GLU A 107 -0.22 11.73 -9.24
C GLU A 107 -0.25 12.66 -8.03
N TYR A 108 -0.66 12.15 -6.87
CA TYR A 108 -0.89 12.97 -5.69
C TYR A 108 0.30 12.94 -4.72
N GLU A 109 0.92 14.10 -4.49
CA GLU A 109 2.06 14.22 -3.57
C GLU A 109 1.57 14.34 -2.13
N LEU A 110 2.13 13.54 -1.22
CA LEU A 110 1.82 13.69 0.20
C LEU A 110 2.28 15.06 0.66
N GLY A 111 1.34 15.86 1.18
CA GLY A 111 1.61 17.24 1.59
C GLY A 111 1.20 18.31 0.58
N SER A 112 0.77 17.96 -0.65
CA SER A 112 0.28 18.94 -1.65
C SER A 112 -1.04 19.63 -1.29
N GLY A 113 -1.57 19.36 -0.09
CA GLY A 113 -2.89 19.83 0.34
C GLY A 113 -4.05 19.20 -0.43
N ARG A 114 -5.27 19.57 -0.04
CA ARG A 114 -6.51 19.00 -0.57
C ARG A 114 -6.88 19.45 -1.96
N GLU A 115 -6.43 20.64 -2.36
CA GLU A 115 -6.96 21.33 -3.53
C GLU A 115 -6.78 20.53 -4.83
N PRO A 116 -5.61 19.91 -5.12
CA PRO A 116 -5.46 19.07 -6.30
C PRO A 116 -6.42 17.88 -6.31
N LEU A 117 -6.64 17.26 -5.14
CA LEU A 117 -7.53 16.12 -4.98
C LEU A 117 -9.00 16.51 -5.17
N CYS A 118 -9.45 17.58 -4.52
CA CYS A 118 -10.81 18.10 -4.64
C CYS A 118 -11.15 18.47 -6.09
N ARG A 119 -10.25 19.24 -6.75
CA ARG A 119 -10.39 19.60 -8.16
C ARG A 119 -10.47 18.36 -9.05
N PHE A 120 -9.55 17.42 -8.86
CA PHE A 120 -9.53 16.18 -9.64
C PHE A 120 -10.81 15.36 -9.44
N LEU A 121 -11.36 15.31 -8.23
CA LEU A 121 -12.60 14.60 -7.94
C LEU A 121 -13.86 15.35 -8.39
N GLY A 122 -13.77 16.65 -8.70
CA GLY A 122 -14.92 17.50 -9.03
C GLY A 122 -15.77 17.80 -7.79
N ARG A 123 -15.11 18.06 -6.66
CA ARG A 123 -15.74 18.32 -5.37
C ARG A 123 -15.19 19.61 -4.76
N ASP A 124 -16.01 20.29 -3.98
CA ASP A 124 -15.57 21.44 -3.20
C ASP A 124 -14.65 21.00 -2.06
N ALA A 125 -13.71 21.89 -1.70
CA ALA A 125 -12.85 21.68 -0.55
C ALA A 125 -13.67 21.81 0.75
N PRO A 126 -13.60 20.84 1.68
CA PRO A 126 -14.28 20.97 2.96
C PRO A 126 -13.62 22.07 3.83
N ASP A 127 -14.33 22.58 4.84
CA ASP A 127 -13.83 23.62 5.76
C ASP A 127 -12.91 23.10 6.88
N LYS A 128 -12.68 21.79 6.95
CA LYS A 128 -11.84 21.15 7.99
C LYS A 128 -10.37 21.08 7.56
N PRO A 129 -9.38 21.00 8.45
CA PRO A 129 -7.97 20.79 8.05
C PRO A 129 -7.74 19.45 7.33
N PHE A 130 -6.67 19.32 6.53
CA PHE A 130 -6.33 18.05 5.88
C PHE A 130 -5.82 17.08 6.94
N PRO A 131 -6.29 15.82 6.95
CA PRO A 131 -5.91 14.89 8.00
C PRO A 131 -4.40 14.62 7.93
N PHE A 132 -3.74 14.77 9.08
CA PHE A 132 -2.36 14.34 9.29
C PHE A 132 -2.38 13.26 10.37
N ALA A 133 -2.13 12.02 9.98
CA ALA A 133 -2.18 10.85 10.85
C ALA A 133 -1.22 9.77 10.31
N ASN A 134 -0.96 8.74 11.11
CA ASN A 134 -0.06 7.64 10.77
C ASN A 134 1.37 8.11 10.45
N GLU A 135 1.91 8.98 11.30
CA GLU A 135 3.35 9.26 11.29
C GLU A 135 4.09 8.00 11.75
N GLY A 136 5.07 7.56 10.97
CA GLY A 136 5.93 6.43 11.33
C GLY A 136 6.82 6.78 12.52
N VAL A 137 7.34 5.77 13.21
CA VAL A 137 8.35 5.99 14.25
C VAL A 137 9.59 6.62 13.60
N ALA A 138 10.02 7.76 14.14
CA ALA A 138 11.20 8.52 13.69
C ALA A 138 12.50 7.71 13.81
#